data_AF-M3UVX3-F1
#
_entry.id   AF-M3UVX3-F1
#
_cell.length_a   1.000
_cell.length_b   1.000
_cell.length_c   1.000
_cell.angle_alpha   90.00
_cell.angle_beta   90.00
_cell.angle_gamma   90.00
#
_symmetry.space_group_name_H-M   'P 1'
#
loop_
_entity.id
_entity.type
_entity.pdbx_description
1 polymer ?
#
loop_
_entity_poly.entity_id
_entity_poly.type
_entity_poly.pdbx_seq_one_letter_code
_entity_poly.pdbx_strand_id
1 'polypeptide(L)'
;MFGPLAMPSTRCQSPCSAVGCLPLDEWVAVCDSYLNSTGTESIVRVRLRSAGFDVVVQPPVEGVGHADLRVGRLLIECDSVLHHASRADYERDHHRDRRAVVDGWLVLRLTYDDILYDWDGVLADILSITRPDRHRARTPQAIEMVRKSVLQSQLEGNIGLLQFGVVDRTCPLAGWRGRPVARASWWCGRL
;
A
#
# COMPACT_ATOMS: atom_id res chain seq x y z
N MET A 1 -28.42 -47.74 -15.99
CA MET A 1 -27.66 -46.96 -16.98
C MET A 1 -28.05 -45.50 -16.82
N PHE A 2 -27.19 -44.66 -16.27
CA PHE A 2 -27.34 -43.21 -16.29
C PHE A 2 -25.98 -42.64 -16.71
N GLY A 3 -25.97 -41.97 -17.87
CA GLY A 3 -24.76 -41.39 -18.48
C GLY A 3 -24.28 -40.13 -17.76
N PRO A 4 -23.08 -39.62 -18.08
CA PRO A 4 -22.51 -38.46 -17.40
C PRO A 4 -23.17 -37.16 -17.91
N LEU A 5 -23.65 -36.34 -16.98
CA LEU A 5 -24.06 -34.96 -17.26
C LEU A 5 -22.80 -34.11 -17.49
N ALA A 6 -22.67 -33.58 -18.71
CA ALA A 6 -21.67 -32.58 -19.06
C ALA A 6 -21.91 -31.27 -18.27
N MET A 7 -20.87 -30.71 -17.67
CA MET A 7 -20.91 -29.38 -17.07
C MET A 7 -20.80 -28.30 -18.16
N PRO A 8 -21.65 -27.25 -18.16
CA PRO A 8 -21.46 -26.13 -19.07
C PRO A 8 -20.30 -25.25 -18.60
N SER A 9 -19.35 -25.01 -19.51
CA SER A 9 -18.27 -24.04 -19.37
C SER A 9 -18.82 -22.61 -19.37
N THR A 10 -18.87 -21.95 -18.21
CA THR A 10 -19.19 -20.52 -18.13
C THR A 10 -17.92 -19.68 -18.12
N ARG A 11 -17.32 -19.52 -19.30
CA ARG A 11 -16.45 -18.37 -19.56
C ARG A 11 -17.37 -17.17 -19.76
N CYS A 12 -17.33 -16.19 -18.86
CA CYS A 12 -18.11 -14.97 -18.98
C CYS A 12 -17.57 -14.15 -20.15
N GLN A 13 -18.38 -13.92 -21.19
CA GLN A 13 -18.03 -13.21 -22.42
C GLN A 13 -18.74 -11.85 -22.45
N SER A 14 -18.34 -10.91 -21.59
CA SER A 14 -18.81 -9.52 -21.71
C SER A 14 -17.75 -8.56 -21.17
N PRO A 15 -17.25 -7.59 -21.98
CA PRO A 15 -16.40 -6.53 -21.48
C PRO A 15 -17.28 -5.50 -20.75
N CYS A 16 -17.04 -5.30 -19.46
CA CYS A 16 -17.72 -4.25 -18.70
C CYS A 16 -17.17 -2.89 -19.13
N SER A 17 -17.95 -2.13 -19.91
CA SER A 17 -17.60 -0.83 -20.48
C SER A 17 -17.86 0.33 -19.50
N ALA A 18 -17.45 0.21 -18.24
CA ALA A 18 -17.40 1.36 -17.34
C ALA A 18 -16.19 2.23 -17.72
N VAL A 19 -16.45 3.43 -18.23
CA VAL A 19 -15.44 4.48 -18.39
C VAL A 19 -14.77 4.69 -17.03
N GLY A 20 -13.49 4.32 -16.89
CA GLY A 20 -12.68 4.59 -15.70
C GLY A 20 -12.02 3.39 -15.01
N CYS A 21 -12.15 2.16 -15.52
CA CYS A 21 -11.43 1.00 -14.98
C CYS A 21 -10.44 0.45 -16.00
N LEU A 22 -9.35 1.19 -16.26
CA LEU A 22 -8.20 0.57 -16.90
C LEU A 22 -7.77 -0.62 -16.02
N PRO A 23 -7.53 -1.83 -16.58
CA PRO A 23 -6.88 -2.90 -15.84
C PRO A 23 -5.60 -2.37 -15.19
N LEU A 24 -5.23 -2.95 -14.05
CA LEU A 24 -4.07 -2.52 -13.27
C LEU A 24 -2.82 -2.33 -14.14
N ASP A 25 -2.63 -3.22 -15.12
CA ASP A 25 -1.50 -3.20 -16.06
C ASP A 25 -1.51 -1.97 -16.98
N GLU A 26 -2.70 -1.47 -17.34
CA GLU A 26 -2.85 -0.27 -18.16
C GLU A 26 -2.70 1.02 -17.33
N TRP A 27 -3.04 0.99 -16.03
CA TRP A 27 -2.66 2.06 -15.10
C TRP A 27 -1.14 2.12 -14.85
N VAL A 28 -0.49 0.95 -14.75
CA VAL A 28 0.97 0.86 -14.62
C VAL A 28 1.64 1.50 -15.83
N ALA A 29 1.16 1.21 -17.05
CA ALA A 29 1.68 1.82 -18.28
C ALA A 29 1.53 3.35 -18.32
N VAL A 30 0.46 3.90 -17.74
CA VAL A 30 0.27 5.37 -17.63
C VAL A 30 1.26 6.00 -16.64
N CYS A 31 1.62 5.28 -15.57
CA CYS A 31 2.59 5.73 -14.57
C CYS A 31 4.05 5.48 -14.97
N ASP A 32 4.30 4.56 -15.92
CA ASP A 32 5.62 4.13 -16.41
C ASP A 32 6.27 5.13 -17.38
N SER A 33 6.16 6.44 -17.12
CA SER A 33 7.16 7.34 -17.69
C SER A 33 8.49 6.98 -17.01
N TYR A 34 9.26 6.11 -17.67
CA TYR A 34 10.47 5.36 -17.27
C TYR A 34 11.52 6.06 -16.38
N LEU A 35 11.36 7.35 -16.08
CA LEU A 35 12.35 8.21 -15.44
C LEU A 35 11.85 8.92 -14.16
N ASN A 36 10.62 8.71 -13.65
CA ASN A 36 10.14 9.42 -12.46
C ASN A 36 9.93 8.53 -11.22
N SER A 37 10.50 8.94 -10.08
CA SER A 37 10.23 8.34 -8.77
C SER A 37 8.75 8.42 -8.38
N THR A 38 8.05 9.46 -8.85
CA THR A 38 6.60 9.63 -8.67
C THR A 38 5.76 8.56 -9.40
N GLY A 39 6.27 7.97 -10.48
CA GLY A 39 5.59 6.92 -11.23
C GLY A 39 5.60 5.59 -10.48
N THR A 40 6.78 5.19 -9.99
CA THR A 40 6.94 3.99 -9.15
C THR A 40 6.13 4.06 -7.86
N GLU A 41 6.14 5.22 -7.18
CA GLU A 41 5.31 5.46 -5.99
C GLU A 41 3.81 5.26 -6.31
N SER A 42 3.35 5.80 -7.44
CA SER A 42 1.95 5.69 -7.87
C SER A 42 1.56 4.24 -8.15
N ILE A 43 2.43 3.46 -8.80
CA ILE A 43 2.22 2.03 -9.06
C ILE A 43 2.08 1.27 -7.74
N VAL A 44 3.03 1.43 -6.82
CA VAL A 44 3.01 0.75 -5.52
C VAL A 44 1.74 1.12 -4.74
N ARG A 45 1.37 2.40 -4.71
CA ARG A 45 0.14 2.87 -4.05
C ARG A 45 -1.11 2.18 -4.60
N VAL A 46 -1.28 2.15 -5.93
CA VAL A 46 -2.47 1.56 -6.57
C VAL A 46 -2.53 0.06 -6.31
N ARG A 47 -1.39 -0.63 -6.43
CA ARG A 47 -1.33 -2.08 -6.18
C ARG A 47 -1.59 -2.44 -4.73
N LEU A 48 -1.03 -1.71 -3.77
CA LEU A 48 -1.27 -1.94 -2.34
C LEU A 48 -2.72 -1.63 -1.93
N ARG A 49 -3.31 -0.54 -2.45
CA ARG A 49 -4.74 -0.26 -2.22
C ARG A 49 -5.64 -1.34 -2.82
N SER A 50 -5.29 -1.85 -4.00
CA SER A 50 -5.99 -2.98 -4.63
C SER A 50 -5.87 -4.27 -3.81
N ALA A 51 -4.78 -4.44 -3.07
CA ALA A 51 -4.59 -5.52 -2.10
C ALA A 51 -5.27 -5.28 -0.73
N GLY A 52 -5.92 -4.13 -0.54
CA GLY A 52 -6.68 -3.80 0.68
C GLY A 52 -5.88 -3.13 1.79
N PHE A 53 -4.68 -2.62 1.51
CA PHE A 53 -3.91 -1.85 2.49
C PHE A 53 -4.40 -0.41 2.60
N ASP A 54 -4.35 0.13 3.82
CA ASP A 54 -4.49 1.56 4.08
C ASP A 54 -3.12 2.23 3.84
N VAL A 55 -3.03 2.98 2.74
CA VAL A 55 -1.79 3.57 2.24
C VAL A 55 -1.86 5.10 2.34
N VAL A 56 -0.95 5.66 3.13
CA VAL A 56 -0.70 7.10 3.25
C VAL A 56 0.45 7.47 2.32
N VAL A 57 0.27 8.56 1.58
CA VAL A 57 1.17 9.08 0.55
C VAL A 57 1.96 10.24 1.11
N GLN A 58 3.26 10.29 0.83
CA GLN A 58 4.17 11.34 1.29
C GLN A 58 3.97 11.71 2.79
N PRO A 59 3.90 10.73 3.71
CA PRO A 59 3.77 11.03 5.13
C PRO A 59 5.03 11.73 5.65
N PRO A 60 4.88 12.84 6.40
CA PRO A 60 5.96 13.39 7.18
C PRO A 60 6.30 12.44 8.34
N VAL A 61 7.59 12.31 8.60
CA VAL A 61 8.19 11.49 9.63
C VAL A 61 9.19 12.35 10.40
N GLU A 62 8.88 12.59 11.67
CA GLU A 62 9.72 13.42 12.55
C GLU A 62 11.17 12.90 12.56
N GLY A 63 12.13 13.80 12.36
CA GLY A 63 13.57 13.47 12.35
C GLY A 63 14.08 12.78 11.07
N VAL A 64 13.18 12.38 10.17
CA VAL A 64 13.48 11.62 8.94
C VAL A 64 13.16 12.47 7.70
N GLY A 65 12.06 13.22 7.70
CA GLY A 65 11.55 13.95 6.53
C GLY A 65 10.31 13.27 5.97
N HIS A 66 10.13 13.27 4.65
CA HIS A 66 9.01 12.58 4.00
C HIS A 66 9.48 11.23 3.45
N ALA A 67 8.68 10.19 3.71
CA ALA A 67 8.80 8.89 3.05
C ALA A 67 7.80 8.83 1.90
N ASP A 68 8.02 7.96 0.91
CA ASP A 68 7.09 7.89 -0.24
C ASP A 68 5.71 7.37 0.16
N LEU A 69 5.65 6.24 0.87
CA LEU A 69 4.40 5.61 1.29
C LEU A 69 4.48 5.06 2.73
N ARG A 70 3.32 4.92 3.38
CA ARG A 70 3.21 4.28 4.70
C ARG A 70 1.99 3.39 4.84
N VAL A 71 2.20 2.25 5.49
CA VAL A 71 1.17 1.30 5.97
C VAL A 71 1.40 1.04 7.46
N GLY A 72 0.62 1.71 8.32
CA GLY A 72 0.85 1.68 9.77
C GLY A 72 2.20 2.33 10.14
N ARG A 73 3.15 1.54 10.65
CA ARG A 73 4.55 1.94 10.90
C ARG A 73 5.56 1.41 9.88
N LEU A 74 5.09 0.77 8.81
CA LEU A 74 5.93 0.40 7.67
C LEU A 74 6.00 1.57 6.71
N LEU A 75 7.19 2.13 6.54
CA LEU A 75 7.55 3.07 5.49
C LEU A 75 8.04 2.29 4.27
N ILE A 76 7.58 2.68 3.09
CA ILE A 76 7.98 2.11 1.82
C ILE A 76 8.55 3.23 0.98
N GLU A 77 9.79 3.05 0.53
CA GLU A 77 10.54 4.02 -0.29
C GLU A 77 10.77 3.40 -1.67
N CYS A 78 10.48 4.14 -2.73
CA CYS A 78 10.57 3.69 -4.11
C CYS A 78 11.81 4.31 -4.77
N ASP A 79 12.89 3.54 -4.85
CA ASP A 79 14.13 3.97 -5.47
C ASP A 79 14.04 3.87 -7.00
N SER A 80 14.12 5.02 -7.65
CA SER A 80 14.26 5.09 -9.11
C SER A 80 15.75 4.95 -9.52
N VAL A 81 16.00 4.28 -10.63
CA VAL A 81 17.37 3.99 -11.15
C VAL A 81 18.17 5.27 -11.47
N LEU A 82 17.50 6.42 -11.62
CA LEU A 82 18.10 7.66 -12.12
C LEU A 82 18.58 8.65 -11.07
N HIS A 83 18.60 8.27 -9.79
CA HIS A 83 19.27 9.13 -8.83
C HIS A 83 20.79 9.06 -9.04
N HIS A 84 21.32 9.98 -9.86
CA HIS A 84 22.70 10.47 -9.75
C HIS A 84 22.86 11.18 -8.39
N ALA A 85 22.67 10.43 -7.31
CA ALA A 85 22.83 10.91 -5.96
C ALA A 85 24.31 11.23 -5.76
N SER A 86 24.60 12.45 -5.30
CA SER A 86 25.94 12.73 -4.83
C SER A 86 26.25 11.81 -3.65
N ARG A 87 27.54 11.58 -3.37
CA ARG A 87 27.94 10.81 -2.17
C ARG A 87 27.28 11.36 -0.89
N ALA A 88 27.07 12.68 -0.82
CA ALA A 88 26.43 13.34 0.30
C ALA A 88 24.93 13.00 0.42
N ASP A 89 24.23 12.78 -0.70
CA ASP A 89 22.82 12.41 -0.68
C ASP A 89 22.65 10.95 -0.29
N TYR A 90 23.52 10.06 -0.79
CA TYR A 90 23.60 8.68 -0.34
C TYR A 90 23.83 8.58 1.18
N GLU A 91 24.78 9.34 1.73
CA GLU A 91 25.03 9.34 3.17
C GLU A 91 23.84 9.89 3.97
N ARG A 92 23.15 10.91 3.45
CA ARG A 92 21.95 11.49 4.06
C ARG A 92 20.81 10.48 4.12
N ASP A 93 20.56 9.76 3.03
CA ASP A 93 19.52 8.74 2.95
C ASP A 93 19.81 7.58 3.91
N HIS A 94 21.06 7.11 3.97
CA HIS A 94 21.46 6.11 4.95
C HIS A 94 21.29 6.58 6.41
N HIS A 95 21.61 7.85 6.69
CA HIS A 95 21.40 8.42 8.01
C HIS A 95 19.92 8.52 8.36
N ARG A 96 19.08 8.90 7.39
CA ARG A 96 17.63 8.99 7.50
C ARG A 96 17.00 7.63 7.81
N ASP A 97 17.34 6.61 7.03
CA ASP A 97 16.82 5.25 7.21
C ASP A 97 17.23 4.67 8.56
N ARG A 98 18.49 4.89 8.96
CA ARG A 98 18.97 4.47 10.28
C ARG A 98 18.19 5.13 11.40
N ARG A 99 17.81 6.41 11.27
CA ARG A 99 17.03 7.13 12.27
C ARG A 99 15.61 6.58 12.35
N ALA A 100 14.97 6.35 11.21
CA ALA A 100 13.65 5.73 11.15
C ALA A 100 13.59 4.41 11.92
N VAL A 101 14.60 3.54 11.75
CA VAL A 101 14.68 2.26 12.49
C VAL A 101 14.81 2.48 14.00
N VAL A 102 15.65 3.43 14.43
CA VAL A 102 15.83 3.76 15.86
C VAL A 102 14.53 4.29 16.47
N ASP A 103 13.79 5.11 15.72
CA ASP A 103 12.52 5.69 16.16
C ASP A 103 11.37 4.67 16.18
N GLY A 104 11.59 3.47 15.63
CA GLY A 104 10.66 2.34 15.69
C GLY A 104 9.83 2.13 14.42
N TRP A 105 10.18 2.82 13.33
CA TRP A 105 9.67 2.56 11.99
C TRP A 105 10.27 1.28 11.40
N LEU A 106 9.51 0.63 10.54
CA LEU A 106 10.04 -0.38 9.62
C LEU A 106 10.23 0.32 8.27
N VAL A 107 11.37 0.12 7.61
CA VAL A 107 11.65 0.71 6.30
C VAL A 107 11.85 -0.42 5.30
N LEU A 108 11.15 -0.35 4.17
CA LEU A 108 11.32 -1.24 3.02
C LEU A 108 11.60 -0.37 1.79
N ARG A 109 12.81 -0.49 1.25
CA ARG A 109 13.18 0.11 -0.04
C ARG A 109 12.88 -0.85 -1.16
N LEU A 110 12.26 -0.35 -2.21
CA LEU A 110 11.91 -1.08 -3.41
C LEU A 110 12.60 -0.41 -4.59
N THR A 111 13.35 -1.19 -5.37
CA THR A 111 13.93 -0.70 -6.61
C THR A 111 12.87 -0.67 -7.71
N TYR A 112 13.16 0.07 -8.79
CA TYR A 112 12.35 0.04 -10.02
C TYR A 112 12.10 -1.40 -10.51
N ASP A 113 13.12 -2.25 -10.50
CA ASP A 113 13.01 -3.62 -10.99
C ASP A 113 12.11 -4.47 -10.09
N ASP A 114 12.20 -4.30 -8.76
CA ASP A 114 11.29 -4.96 -7.82
C ASP A 114 9.82 -4.59 -8.12
N ILE A 115 9.58 -3.30 -8.36
CA ILE A 115 8.22 -2.77 -8.56
C ILE A 115 7.64 -3.23 -9.90
N LEU A 116 8.40 -3.17 -10.98
CA LEU A 116 7.88 -3.51 -12.31
C LEU A 116 7.92 -5.00 -12.61
N TYR A 117 9.01 -5.68 -12.25
CA TYR A 117 9.30 -7.03 -12.74
C TYR A 117 9.13 -8.12 -11.67
N ASP A 118 9.22 -7.79 -10.37
CA ASP A 118 9.04 -8.75 -9.26
C ASP A 118 7.97 -8.34 -8.25
N TRP A 119 6.82 -7.90 -8.75
CA TRP A 119 5.73 -7.45 -7.86
C TRP A 119 5.24 -8.54 -6.90
N ASP A 120 5.18 -9.78 -7.35
CA ASP A 120 4.70 -10.88 -6.52
C ASP A 120 5.68 -11.13 -5.34
N GLY A 121 6.99 -10.99 -5.56
CA GLY A 121 8.01 -11.00 -4.52
C GLY A 121 7.83 -9.84 -3.53
N VAL A 122 7.70 -8.61 -4.04
CA VAL A 122 7.44 -7.41 -3.21
C VAL A 122 6.20 -7.57 -2.33
N LEU A 123 5.10 -8.03 -2.92
CA LEU A 123 3.86 -8.23 -2.18
C LEU A 123 4.01 -9.33 -1.13
N ALA A 124 4.74 -10.40 -1.43
CA ALA A 124 5.03 -11.47 -0.47
C ALA A 124 5.83 -10.94 0.74
N ASP A 125 6.84 -10.10 0.50
CA ASP A 125 7.64 -9.48 1.56
C ASP A 125 6.81 -8.54 2.44
N ILE A 126 6.00 -7.68 1.83
CA ILE A 126 5.07 -6.80 2.56
C ILE A 126 4.07 -7.64 3.37
N LEU A 127 3.56 -8.74 2.82
CA LEU A 127 2.67 -9.65 3.55
C LEU A 127 3.36 -10.36 4.71
N SER A 128 4.64 -10.70 4.58
CA SER A 128 5.43 -11.31 5.66
C SER A 128 5.57 -10.38 6.88
N ILE A 129 5.63 -9.07 6.64
CA ILE A 129 5.67 -8.03 7.67
C ILE A 129 4.27 -7.77 8.23
N THR A 130 3.26 -7.69 7.35
CA THR A 130 1.94 -7.18 7.70
C THR A 130 1.02 -8.23 8.33
N ARG A 131 1.05 -9.49 7.87
CA ARG A 131 0.24 -10.59 8.43
C ARG A 131 0.47 -10.86 9.92
N PRO A 132 1.70 -10.85 10.45
CA PRO A 132 1.93 -10.93 11.90
C PRO A 132 1.68 -9.60 12.63
N ASP A 133 1.06 -8.61 11.99
CA ASP A 133 0.77 -7.27 12.52
C ASP A 133 2.01 -6.49 13.00
N ARG A 134 3.21 -6.81 12.51
CA ARG A 134 4.44 -6.09 12.90
C ARG A 134 4.42 -4.63 12.48
N HIS A 135 3.67 -4.30 11.44
CA HIS A 135 3.45 -2.94 10.96
C HIS A 135 2.44 -2.14 11.82
N ARG A 136 1.71 -2.75 12.75
CA ARG A 136 0.75 -2.02 13.58
C ARG A 136 1.46 -1.35 14.75
N ALA A 137 1.13 -0.10 15.01
CA ALA A 137 1.53 0.59 16.23
C ALA A 137 0.75 0.03 17.44
N ARG A 138 1.42 -0.72 18.31
CA ARG A 138 0.80 -1.35 19.51
C ARG A 138 1.34 -0.81 20.83
N THR A 139 2.53 -0.24 20.85
CA THR A 139 3.10 0.39 22.06
C THR A 139 2.68 1.85 22.14
N PRO A 140 2.58 2.45 23.34
CA PRO A 140 2.28 3.87 23.49
C PRO A 140 3.22 4.76 22.65
N GLN A 141 4.51 4.42 22.62
CA GLN A 141 5.52 5.13 21.83
C GLN A 141 5.24 5.04 20.33
N ALA A 142 4.95 3.85 19.79
CA ALA A 142 4.66 3.68 18.38
C ALA A 142 3.33 4.34 17.97
N ILE A 143 2.33 4.35 18.86
CA ILE A 143 1.05 5.02 18.64
C ILE A 143 1.26 6.53 18.53
N GLU A 144 2.02 7.11 19.47
CA GLU A 144 2.31 8.55 19.45
C GLU A 144 3.14 8.94 18.23
N MET A 145 4.15 8.13 17.87
CA MET A 145 4.94 8.29 16.65
C MET A 145 4.06 8.37 15.39
N VAL A 146 3.13 7.42 15.21
CA VAL A 146 2.19 7.43 14.09
C VAL A 146 1.24 8.63 14.16
N ARG A 147 0.76 8.98 15.36
CA ARG A 147 -0.13 10.12 15.57
C ARG A 147 0.52 11.43 15.14
N LYS A 148 1.78 11.66 15.53
CA LYS A 148 2.55 12.85 15.13
C LYS A 148 2.66 12.97 13.62
N SER A 149 2.99 11.88 12.93
CA SER A 149 3.02 11.83 11.47
C SER A 149 1.67 12.25 10.86
N VAL A 150 0.55 11.73 11.36
CA VAL A 150 -0.80 12.09 10.89
C VAL A 150 -1.11 13.57 11.12
N LEU A 151 -0.81 14.11 12.31
CA LEU A 151 -1.04 15.52 12.63
C LEU A 151 -0.22 16.44 11.72
N GLN A 152 1.03 16.09 11.45
CA GLN A 152 1.87 16.87 10.57
C GLN A 152 1.38 16.82 9.12
N SER A 153 0.87 15.68 8.62
CA SER A 153 0.21 15.62 7.31
C SER A 153 -1.00 16.58 7.20
N GLN A 154 -1.76 16.74 8.28
CA GLN A 154 -2.90 17.67 8.32
C GLN A 154 -2.46 19.12 8.23
N LEU A 155 -1.36 19.47 8.91
CA LEU A 155 -0.81 20.82 8.93
C LEU A 155 -0.17 21.20 7.59
N GLU A 156 0.51 20.26 6.94
CA GLU A 156 1.19 20.47 5.65
C GLU A 156 0.24 20.46 4.45
N GLY A 157 -1.05 20.16 4.65
CA GLY A 157 -2.05 20.13 3.57
C GLY A 157 -1.97 18.92 2.63
N ASN A 158 -1.20 17.89 2.99
CA ASN A 158 -1.03 16.66 2.21
C ASN A 158 -2.19 15.64 2.36
N ILE A 159 -3.22 15.97 3.14
CA ILE A 159 -4.43 15.15 3.24
C ILE A 159 -5.45 15.65 2.23
N GLY A 160 -5.57 14.92 1.12
CA GLY A 160 -6.84 14.83 0.41
C GLY A 160 -7.91 14.39 1.42
N LEU A 161 -8.89 15.26 1.67
CA LEU A 161 -10.00 14.98 2.57
C LEU A 161 -10.63 13.60 2.29
N LEU A 162 -11.04 12.93 3.39
CA LEU A 162 -11.88 11.72 3.50
C LEU A 162 -11.16 10.37 3.67
N GLN A 163 -10.73 10.05 4.90
CA GLN A 163 -11.03 8.76 5.58
C GLN A 163 -10.34 8.68 6.96
N PHE A 164 -10.89 9.36 7.97
CA PHE A 164 -10.74 8.93 9.36
C PHE A 164 -12.12 8.90 9.99
N GLY A 165 -12.80 7.77 9.85
CA GLY A 165 -13.79 7.39 10.85
C GLY A 165 -13.03 7.11 12.13
N VAL A 166 -13.17 7.99 13.12
CA VAL A 166 -12.93 7.65 14.52
C VAL A 166 -13.68 6.35 14.76
N VAL A 167 -12.95 5.25 15.00
CA VAL A 167 -13.58 3.98 15.34
C VAL A 167 -14.24 4.20 16.70
N ASP A 168 -15.56 4.36 16.69
CA ASP A 168 -16.40 4.30 17.87
C ASP A 168 -16.11 2.97 18.59
N ARG A 169 -15.60 3.08 19.82
CA ARG A 169 -15.16 1.94 20.65
C ARG A 169 -16.31 1.24 21.38
N THR A 170 -17.57 1.48 21.01
CA THR A 170 -18.73 0.90 21.71
C THR A 170 -19.46 -0.22 20.94
N CYS A 171 -19.06 -0.56 19.72
CA CYS A 171 -19.70 -1.65 18.96
C CYS A 171 -19.10 -3.03 19.30
N PRO A 172 -19.85 -4.00 19.87
CA PRO A 172 -19.33 -5.31 20.28
C PRO A 172 -18.96 -6.26 19.11
N LEU A 173 -18.98 -5.78 17.86
CA LEU A 173 -18.74 -6.58 16.66
C LEU A 173 -17.50 -6.14 15.84
N ALA A 174 -16.67 -5.21 16.36
CA ALA A 174 -15.48 -4.71 15.66
C ALA A 174 -14.27 -5.68 15.70
N GLY A 175 -14.46 -6.89 15.19
CA GLY A 175 -13.38 -7.80 14.82
C GLY A 175 -12.90 -7.48 13.40
N TRP A 176 -12.00 -6.51 13.25
CA TRP A 176 -11.29 -6.24 11.99
C TRP A 176 -10.43 -7.48 11.63
N ARG A 177 -11.01 -8.42 10.88
CA ARG A 177 -10.30 -9.60 10.38
C ARG A 177 -9.53 -9.21 9.12
N GLY A 178 -8.22 -9.07 9.23
CA GLY A 178 -7.28 -9.05 8.11
C GLY A 178 -7.19 -10.41 7.41
N ARG A 179 -8.29 -10.87 6.82
CA ARG A 179 -8.24 -11.86 5.74
C ARG A 179 -8.27 -11.08 4.42
N PRO A 180 -7.55 -11.52 3.36
CA PRO A 180 -7.93 -11.10 2.02
C PRO A 180 -9.41 -11.44 1.87
N VAL A 181 -10.24 -10.47 1.52
CA VAL A 181 -11.62 -10.75 1.16
C VAL A 181 -11.52 -11.67 -0.04
N ALA A 182 -11.67 -12.98 0.19
CA ALA A 182 -12.03 -13.89 -0.87
C ALA A 182 -13.24 -13.24 -1.54
N ARG A 183 -13.13 -12.91 -2.83
CA ARG A 183 -14.28 -12.48 -3.63
C ARG A 183 -15.36 -13.54 -3.45
N ALA A 184 -16.32 -13.26 -2.57
CA ALA A 184 -17.58 -13.98 -2.57
C ALA A 184 -18.33 -13.47 -3.80
N SER A 185 -18.38 -14.35 -4.80
CA SER A 185 -19.40 -14.49 -5.83
C SER A 185 -20.52 -13.45 -5.86
N TRP A 186 -20.70 -12.82 -7.01
CA TRP A 186 -21.81 -11.94 -7.36
C TRP A 186 -23.19 -12.67 -7.35
N TRP A 187 -24.20 -11.97 -6.81
CA TRP A 187 -25.66 -11.99 -7.10
C TRP A 187 -26.54 -13.25 -6.86
N CYS A 188 -27.61 -13.10 -6.04
CA CYS A 188 -29.03 -13.10 -6.44
C CYS A 188 -30.01 -13.13 -5.23
N GLY A 189 -30.95 -12.17 -5.12
CA GLY A 189 -32.32 -12.45 -4.65
C GLY A 189 -32.87 -11.73 -3.40
N ARG A 190 -34.06 -11.12 -3.59
CA ARG A 190 -35.11 -10.66 -2.62
C ARG A 190 -34.77 -9.44 -1.76
N LEU A 191 -35.55 -8.36 -1.71
CA LEU A 191 -36.99 -8.11 -1.95
C LEU A 191 -37.21 -6.90 -2.86
#